data_AF-A0A224YCR7-F1
#
_entry.id   AF-A0A224YCR7-F1
#
_cell.length_a   1.000
_cell.length_b   1.000
_cell.length_c   1.000
_cell.angle_alpha   90.00
_cell.angle_beta   90.00
_cell.angle_gamma   90.00
#
_symmetry.space_group_name_H-M   'P 1'
#
loop_
_entity.id
_entity.type
_entity.pdbx_description
1 polymer ?
#
loop_
_entity_poly.entity_id
_entity_poly.type
_entity_poly.pdbx_seq_one_letter_code
_entity_poly.pdbx_strand_id
1 'polypeptide(L)'
;MRYLSSIALVVFVGSSLILVESQNYTEKECKNKTKTPCTYPDMCYLCPKPEEIGHIRLEVFYFNNDTKTCESMIGNGESCNTFTSFQECEFLCDPEYDPDAEDEDDR
;
A
#
# COMPACT_ATOMS: atom_id res chain seq x y z
N MET A 1 -42.47 -11.44 -50.12
CA MET A 1 -43.08 -10.86 -48.91
C MET A 1 -41.99 -10.15 -48.12
N ARG A 2 -42.21 -8.88 -47.79
CA ARG A 2 -41.26 -8.01 -47.08
C ARG A 2 -41.53 -8.03 -45.57
N TYR A 3 -40.49 -7.75 -44.80
CA TYR A 3 -40.44 -7.30 -43.39
C TYR A 3 -40.94 -8.24 -42.27
N LEU A 4 -39.98 -8.85 -41.56
CA LEU A 4 -40.01 -9.01 -40.11
C LEU A 4 -38.61 -8.57 -39.61
N SER A 5 -38.47 -7.31 -39.21
CA SER A 5 -38.52 -6.86 -37.80
C SER A 5 -37.25 -7.29 -37.04
N SER A 6 -36.16 -6.53 -37.16
CA SER A 6 -35.77 -5.45 -36.23
C SER A 6 -35.16 -5.96 -34.93
N ILE A 7 -33.83 -5.76 -34.85
CA ILE A 7 -33.06 -5.41 -33.65
C ILE A 7 -33.08 -6.44 -32.52
N ALA A 8 -32.13 -7.36 -32.56
CA ALA A 8 -31.49 -7.88 -31.37
C ALA A 8 -30.00 -7.47 -31.39
N LEU A 9 -29.74 -6.16 -31.46
CA LEU A 9 -28.49 -5.58 -30.95
C LEU A 9 -28.56 -5.66 -29.42
N VAL A 10 -28.49 -6.87 -28.88
CA VAL A 10 -28.21 -7.04 -27.45
C VAL A 10 -26.71 -6.87 -27.32
N VAL A 11 -26.38 -5.61 -27.08
CA VAL A 11 -25.14 -5.06 -26.54
C VAL A 11 -24.40 -6.11 -25.69
N PHE A 12 -23.48 -6.85 -26.29
CA PHE A 12 -22.39 -7.54 -25.57
C PHE A 12 -21.29 -6.52 -25.26
N VAL A 13 -21.67 -5.40 -24.64
CA VAL A 13 -20.75 -4.42 -24.09
C VAL A 13 -21.05 -4.37 -22.61
N GLY A 14 -20.40 -5.23 -21.86
CA GLY A 14 -20.54 -5.23 -20.41
C GLY A 14 -20.52 -6.62 -19.81
N SER A 15 -19.33 -7.20 -19.70
CA SER A 15 -18.99 -8.07 -18.56
C SER A 15 -17.53 -8.53 -18.61
N SER A 16 -16.61 -7.68 -19.03
CA SER A 16 -15.23 -7.79 -18.54
C SER A 16 -15.12 -6.89 -17.32
N LEU A 17 -15.95 -7.15 -16.30
CA LEU A 17 -15.55 -6.84 -14.93
C LEU A 17 -14.37 -7.77 -14.68
N ILE A 18 -13.17 -7.30 -15.04
CA ILE A 18 -11.96 -7.87 -14.48
C ILE A 18 -12.12 -7.64 -13.00
N LEU A 19 -12.47 -8.69 -12.27
CA LEU A 19 -12.24 -8.74 -10.84
C LEU A 19 -10.73 -8.57 -10.72
N VAL A 20 -10.30 -7.34 -10.48
CA VAL A 20 -8.98 -7.09 -9.93
C VAL A 20 -9.09 -7.71 -8.54
N GLU A 21 -8.70 -8.98 -8.43
CA GLU A 21 -8.35 -9.53 -7.13
C GLU A 21 -7.21 -8.64 -6.65
N SER A 22 -7.51 -7.72 -5.75
CA SER A 22 -6.47 -7.08 -4.95
C SER A 22 -5.83 -8.24 -4.19
N GLN A 23 -4.77 -8.81 -4.75
CA GLN A 23 -3.97 -9.82 -4.08
C GLN A 23 -3.60 -9.21 -2.74
N ASN A 24 -4.23 -9.72 -1.68
CA ASN A 24 -4.00 -9.29 -0.32
C ASN A 24 -2.63 -9.86 0.04
N TYR A 25 -1.57 -9.20 -0.45
CA TYR A 25 -0.18 -9.61 -0.30
C TYR A 25 0.09 -9.71 1.19
N THR A 26 0.28 -10.93 1.67
CA THR A 26 0.42 -11.17 3.11
C THR A 26 1.85 -10.93 3.52
N GLU A 27 2.06 -10.41 4.74
CA GLU A 27 3.39 -10.30 5.38
C GLU A 27 4.23 -11.58 5.27
N LYS A 28 3.56 -12.74 5.21
CA LYS A 28 4.17 -14.06 4.97
C LYS A 28 4.83 -14.18 3.60
N GLU A 29 4.24 -13.62 2.54
CA GLU A 29 4.81 -13.65 1.19
C GLU A 29 6.05 -12.78 1.09
N CYS A 30 6.06 -11.62 1.76
CA CYS A 30 7.25 -10.79 1.87
C CYS A 30 8.39 -11.52 2.61
N LYS A 31 8.10 -12.07 3.80
CA LYS A 31 9.09 -12.83 4.59
C LYS A 31 9.57 -14.11 3.88
N ASN A 32 8.72 -14.77 3.11
CA ASN A 32 9.06 -15.99 2.37
C ASN A 32 9.90 -15.71 1.12
N LYS A 33 9.72 -14.56 0.45
CA LYS A 33 10.51 -14.18 -0.73
C LYS A 33 11.97 -13.94 -0.41
N THR A 34 12.28 -13.35 0.74
CA THR A 34 13.62 -12.80 1.00
C THR A 34 14.46 -13.61 2.00
N LYS A 35 13.89 -14.53 2.78
CA LYS A 35 14.56 -15.19 3.94
C LYS A 35 15.17 -14.21 4.96
N THR A 36 14.89 -12.92 4.81
CA THR A 36 15.41 -11.77 5.55
C THR A 36 14.22 -10.85 5.90
N PRO A 37 14.37 -9.83 6.77
CA PRO A 37 13.35 -8.80 6.90
C PRO A 37 12.96 -8.24 5.53
N CYS A 38 11.69 -7.84 5.40
CA CYS A 38 11.18 -7.14 4.22
C CYS A 38 12.08 -5.93 3.91
N THR A 39 12.47 -5.76 2.65
CA THR A 39 13.27 -4.62 2.19
C THR A 39 12.43 -3.71 1.30
N TYR A 40 12.93 -2.50 1.03
CA TYR A 40 12.39 -1.68 -0.05
C TYR A 40 12.42 -2.47 -1.38
N PRO A 41 11.39 -2.37 -2.24
CA PRO A 41 10.16 -1.59 -2.09
C PRO A 41 9.03 -2.32 -1.34
N ASP A 42 9.19 -3.62 -1.08
CA ASP A 42 8.12 -4.50 -0.60
C ASP A 42 7.53 -4.03 0.74
N MET A 43 8.34 -3.49 1.66
CA MET A 43 7.84 -2.99 2.96
C MET A 43 6.89 -1.80 2.85
N CYS A 44 7.03 -0.98 1.80
CA CYS A 44 6.23 0.24 1.62
C CYS A 44 4.95 -0.06 0.83
N TYR A 45 5.04 -0.91 -0.19
CA TYR A 45 3.97 -1.08 -1.19
C TYR A 45 3.22 -2.41 -1.08
N LEU A 46 3.83 -3.44 -0.47
CA LEU A 46 3.23 -4.78 -0.38
C LEU A 46 2.80 -5.14 1.05
N CYS A 47 3.44 -4.58 2.06
CA CYS A 47 3.11 -4.87 3.45
C CYS A 47 1.82 -4.15 3.89
N PRO A 48 0.95 -4.82 4.67
CA PRO A 48 -0.29 -4.21 5.14
C PRO A 48 -0.01 -3.09 6.15
N LYS A 49 -0.94 -2.15 6.27
CA LYS A 49 -0.93 -1.18 7.39
C LYS A 49 -0.90 -1.93 8.74
N PRO A 50 -0.17 -1.42 9.77
CA PRO A 50 -0.21 -2.01 11.11
C PRO A 50 -1.64 -2.09 11.67
N GLU A 51 -1.89 -3.09 12.51
CA GLU A 51 -3.21 -3.30 13.09
C GLU A 51 -3.25 -2.98 14.59
N GLU A 52 -4.42 -2.60 15.07
CA GLU A 52 -4.73 -2.42 16.50
C GLU A 52 -5.16 -3.72 17.18
N ILE A 53 -4.51 -4.85 16.88
CA ILE A 53 -4.88 -6.14 17.46
C ILE A 53 -4.37 -6.26 18.90
N GLY A 54 -5.25 -6.72 19.79
CA GLY A 54 -4.91 -7.11 21.15
C GLY A 54 -4.85 -5.93 22.12
N HIS A 55 -3.97 -6.05 23.11
CA HIS A 55 -3.80 -5.06 24.19
C HIS A 55 -2.58 -4.16 23.99
N ILE A 56 -1.80 -4.38 22.92
CA ILE A 56 -0.61 -3.57 22.61
C ILE A 56 -1.07 -2.24 22.02
N ARG A 57 -0.47 -1.15 22.51
CA ARG A 57 -0.77 0.23 22.10
C ARG A 57 0.55 0.98 21.90
N LEU A 58 1.20 0.76 20.77
CA LEU A 58 2.42 1.45 20.38
C LEU A 58 2.07 2.54 19.38
N GLU A 59 2.60 3.74 19.60
CA GLU A 59 2.67 4.74 18.53
C GLU A 59 3.71 4.26 17.52
N VAL A 60 3.27 4.05 16.28
CA VAL A 60 4.09 3.54 15.19
C VAL A 60 3.85 4.37 13.94
N PHE A 61 4.84 4.37 13.05
CA PHE A 61 4.75 5.02 11.74
C PHE A 61 4.61 3.97 10.64
N TYR A 62 3.91 4.30 9.57
CA TYR A 62 3.74 3.43 8.41
C TYR A 62 3.62 4.26 7.14
N PHE A 63 3.98 3.67 6.00
CA PHE A 63 3.77 4.30 4.70
C PHE A 63 2.34 4.04 4.22
N ASN A 64 1.57 5.11 4.00
CA ASN A 64 0.24 5.02 3.44
C ASN A 64 0.33 5.10 1.90
N ASN A 65 0.08 3.96 1.25
CA ASN A 65 0.17 3.84 -0.20
C ASN A 65 -0.92 4.63 -0.95
N ASP A 66 -2.02 4.98 -0.29
CA ASP A 66 -3.12 5.75 -0.89
C ASP A 66 -2.78 7.24 -0.97
N THR A 67 -2.18 7.79 0.09
CA THR A 67 -1.77 9.20 0.16
C THR A 67 -0.34 9.43 -0.32
N LYS A 68 0.46 8.37 -0.41
CA LYS A 68 1.91 8.41 -0.67
C LYS A 68 2.70 9.16 0.39
N THR A 69 2.25 9.07 1.64
CA THR A 69 2.89 9.76 2.78
C THR A 69 3.12 8.80 3.93
N CYS A 70 4.10 9.11 4.77
CA CYS A 70 4.23 8.47 6.07
C CYS A 70 3.18 9.03 7.04
N GLU A 71 2.59 8.16 7.85
CA GLU A 71 1.55 8.50 8.81
C GLU A 71 1.80 7.78 10.14
N SER A 72 1.32 8.35 11.25
CA SER A 72 1.35 7.69 12.55
C SER A 72 0.02 7.05 12.91
N MET A 73 0.08 5.98 13.69
CA MET A 73 -1.10 5.36 14.29
C MET A 73 -0.75 4.67 15.60
N ILE A 74 -1.78 4.31 16.37
CA ILE A 74 -1.62 3.33 17.45
C ILE A 74 -1.74 1.94 16.84
N GLY A 75 -0.77 1.06 17.06
CA GLY A 75 -0.76 -0.30 16.51
C GLY A 75 0.03 -1.29 17.36
N ASN A 76 0.09 -2.53 16.89
CA ASN A 76 0.87 -3.61 17.51
C ASN A 76 2.34 -3.64 17.07
N GLY A 77 2.69 -2.94 15.98
CA GLY A 77 4.02 -2.90 15.39
C GLY A 77 4.49 -4.21 14.77
N GLU A 78 3.57 -5.15 14.50
CA GLU A 78 3.92 -6.46 13.93
C GLU A 78 4.02 -6.43 12.41
N SER A 79 3.40 -5.44 11.76
CA SER A 79 3.47 -5.30 10.31
C SER A 79 4.90 -4.96 9.86
N CYS A 80 5.30 -5.50 8.71
CA CYS A 80 6.53 -5.08 8.03
C CYS A 80 6.49 -3.64 7.49
N ASN A 81 5.32 -3.01 7.42
CA ASN A 81 5.14 -1.57 7.19
C ASN A 81 5.03 -0.83 8.54
N THR A 82 5.99 -1.08 9.44
CA THR A 82 6.07 -0.42 10.75
C THR A 82 7.47 0.18 10.90
N PHE A 83 7.52 1.47 11.18
CA PHE A 83 8.75 2.23 11.43
C PHE A 83 8.70 2.84 12.84
N THR A 84 9.89 3.05 13.39
CA THR A 84 10.06 3.61 14.74
C THR A 84 10.00 5.12 14.77
N SER A 85 10.26 5.78 13.64
CA SER A 85 10.13 7.22 13.47
C SER A 85 9.54 7.58 12.10
N PHE A 86 9.03 8.81 12.03
CA PHE A 86 8.56 9.41 10.78
C PHE A 86 9.69 9.52 9.76
N GLN A 87 10.87 9.99 10.18
CA GLN A 87 12.05 10.14 9.31
C GLN A 87 12.54 8.81 8.75
N GLU A 88 12.50 7.74 9.55
CA GLU A 88 12.85 6.40 9.06
C GLU A 88 11.89 5.94 7.96
N CYS A 89 10.59 6.20 8.14
CA CYS A 89 9.59 5.88 7.13
C CYS A 89 9.82 6.68 5.83
N GLU A 90 10.01 8.00 5.91
CA GLU A 90 10.21 8.83 4.73
C GLU A 90 11.49 8.47 4.00
N PHE A 91 12.61 8.36 4.73
CA PHE A 91 13.90 7.96 4.16
C PHE A 91 13.83 6.63 3.39
N LEU A 92 13.01 5.68 3.85
CA LEU A 92 12.89 4.37 3.24
C LEU A 92 11.83 4.31 2.13
N CYS A 93 10.73 5.06 2.24
CA CYS A 93 9.53 4.84 1.43
C CYS A 93 9.08 6.05 0.60
N ASP A 94 9.44 7.27 0.99
CA ASP A 94 9.07 8.47 0.27
C ASP A 94 10.03 8.71 -0.91
N PRO A 95 9.56 8.63 -2.17
CA PRO A 95 10.40 8.87 -3.33
C PRO A 95 10.83 10.33 -3.50
N GLU A 96 10.20 11.28 -2.80
CA GLU A 96 10.51 12.71 -2.84
C GLU A 96 11.39 13.16 -1.67
N TYR A 97 11.66 12.27 -0.70
CA TYR A 97 12.48 12.61 0.45
C TYR A 97 13.92 12.96 0.04
N ASP A 98 14.29 14.22 0.25
CA ASP A 98 15.64 14.73 0.09
C ASP A 98 16.24 15.02 1.48
N PRO A 99 17.20 14.20 1.97
CA PRO A 99 17.79 14.40 3.28
C PRO A 99 18.52 15.73 3.45
N ASP A 100 18.88 16.40 2.34
CA ASP A 100 19.66 17.64 2.35
C ASP A 100 18.76 18.89 2.20
N ALA A 101 17.45 18.72 1.93
CA ALA A 101 16.53 19.85 1.70
C ALA A 101 16.15 20.62 2.98
N GLU A 102 16.20 19.98 4.16
CA GLU A 102 15.90 20.66 5.44
C GLU A 102 17.01 21.63 5.87
N ASP A 103 18.23 21.47 5.34
CA ASP A 103 19.39 22.31 5.69
C ASP A 103 19.43 23.64 4.89
N GLU A 104 18.52 23.87 3.94
CA GLU A 104 18.52 25.06 3.09
C GLU A 104 17.66 26.23 3.60
N ASP A 105 16.76 26.03 4.59
CA ASP A 105 15.83 27.09 5.07
C ASP A 105 16.38 27.93 6.24
N ASP A 106 17.63 27.71 6.68
CA ASP A 106 18.25 28.42 7.82
C ASP A 106 19.40 29.36 7.41
N ARG A 107 19.41 29.87 6.16
CA ARG A 107 20.43 30.81 5.65
C ARG A 107 19.91 32.17 5.21
#